data_AF-A0A382UA87-F1
#
_entry.id   AF-A0A382UA87-F1
#
_cell.length_a   1.000
_cell.length_b   1.000
_cell.length_c   1.000
_cell.angle_alpha   90.00
_cell.angle_beta   90.00
_cell.angle_gamma   90.00
#
_symmetry.space_group_name_H-M   'P 1'
#
loop_
_entity.id
_entity.type
_entity.pdbx_description
1 polymer ?
#
loop_
_entity_poly.entity_id
_entity_poly.type
_entity_poly.pdbx_seq_one_letter_code
_entity_poly.pdbx_strand_id
1 'polypeptide(L)'
;MRIGLIATSRSGSTYFRRFLCNTFGLYDPASWLKKNSYKDIGKENWSRYPHLLKILPHYIPEDQHIGEMIEGFPCMWLYRKDVLSQFLSHVTRLRTKVNHIHYESERPEIEDNSIIATREEYDRFVTKLEQFWDIYYTHNQGALVAFENFLDDPLSTLADLQEEYGLKADNKYQTQLTIKLNIDYEKKFKNIEEIKGWFDSV
;
A
#
# COMPACT_ATOMS: atom_id res chain seq x y z
N MET A 1 8.93 -17.09 -9.96
CA MET A 1 7.90 -16.93 -8.91
C MET A 1 7.41 -15.49 -8.95
N ARG A 2 6.10 -15.27 -8.92
CA ARG A 2 5.47 -13.94 -8.81
C ARG A 2 4.58 -13.97 -7.59
N ILE A 3 4.64 -12.93 -6.76
CA ILE A 3 3.68 -12.74 -5.67
C ILE A 3 3.01 -11.38 -5.86
N GLY A 4 1.69 -11.34 -5.77
CA GLY A 4 0.92 -10.09 -5.78
C GLY A 4 0.90 -9.45 -4.40
N LEU A 5 1.28 -8.19 -4.28
CA LEU A 5 1.00 -7.37 -3.10
C LEU A 5 -0.21 -6.49 -3.39
N ILE A 6 -1.37 -6.90 -2.90
CA ILE A 6 -2.62 -6.17 -3.05
C ILE A 6 -2.75 -5.21 -1.87
N ALA A 7 -2.95 -3.93 -2.16
CA ALA A 7 -2.94 -2.90 -1.14
C ALA A 7 -3.88 -1.74 -1.46
N THR A 8 -4.29 -1.02 -0.43
CA THR A 8 -5.04 0.24 -0.56
C THR A 8 -4.10 1.44 -0.64
N SER A 9 -4.64 2.59 -1.08
CA SER A 9 -3.86 3.83 -1.16
C SER A 9 -3.39 4.23 0.23
N ARG A 10 -2.10 4.57 0.37
CA ARG A 10 -1.50 5.00 1.65
C ARG A 10 -1.45 3.93 2.75
N SER A 11 -1.61 2.65 2.43
CA SER A 11 -1.57 1.55 3.42
C SER A 11 -0.19 1.22 3.99
N GLY A 12 0.87 1.96 3.63
CA GLY A 12 2.25 1.58 3.96
C GLY A 12 2.92 0.66 2.92
N SER A 13 2.19 0.29 1.85
CA SER A 13 2.65 -0.62 0.80
C SER A 13 4.06 -0.37 0.25
N THR A 14 4.50 0.88 0.07
CA THR A 14 5.87 1.12 -0.42
C THR A 14 6.94 0.67 0.57
N TYR A 15 6.76 0.97 1.86
CA TYR A 15 7.72 0.58 2.91
C TYR A 15 7.74 -0.93 3.06
N PHE A 16 6.56 -1.53 3.27
CA PHE A 16 6.38 -2.97 3.40
C PHE A 16 6.99 -3.74 2.22
N ARG A 17 6.62 -3.36 0.99
CA ARG A 17 7.12 -4.01 -0.23
C ARG A 17 8.65 -3.93 -0.34
N ARG A 18 9.25 -2.77 -0.10
CA ARG A 18 10.71 -2.63 -0.19
C ARG A 18 11.42 -3.42 0.90
N PHE A 19 10.84 -3.46 2.10
CA PHE A 19 11.35 -4.27 3.18
C PHE A 19 11.38 -5.76 2.79
N LEU A 20 10.27 -6.31 2.31
CA LEU A 20 10.20 -7.70 1.84
C LEU A 20 11.15 -7.98 0.68
N CYS A 21 11.20 -7.09 -0.32
CA CYS A 21 12.10 -7.21 -1.45
C CYS A 21 13.56 -7.25 -1.01
N ASN A 22 13.94 -6.38 -0.06
CA ASN A 22 15.28 -6.36 0.48
C ASN A 22 15.58 -7.65 1.25
N THR A 23 14.71 -8.06 2.17
CA THR A 23 14.93 -9.26 2.99
C THR A 23 15.02 -10.54 2.15
N PHE A 24 14.06 -10.75 1.26
CA PHE A 24 13.91 -12.01 0.51
C PHE A 24 14.54 -11.99 -0.89
N GLY A 25 15.28 -10.94 -1.24
CA GLY A 25 15.91 -10.82 -2.56
C GLY A 25 14.92 -10.84 -3.72
N LEU A 26 13.72 -10.28 -3.53
CA LEU A 26 12.70 -10.18 -4.59
C LEU A 26 12.91 -8.90 -5.40
N TYR A 27 12.77 -9.00 -6.72
CA TYR A 27 12.77 -7.82 -7.58
C TYR A 27 11.54 -6.94 -7.31
N ASP A 28 11.75 -5.63 -7.38
CA ASP A 28 10.75 -4.60 -7.15
C ASP A 28 10.38 -3.85 -8.46
N PRO A 29 9.24 -4.19 -9.11
CA PRO A 29 8.72 -3.44 -10.27
C PRO A 29 7.99 -2.13 -9.87
N ALA A 30 8.11 -1.69 -8.62
CA ALA A 30 7.54 -0.48 -8.05
C ALA A 30 6.01 -0.38 -8.13
N SER A 31 5.49 0.35 -9.11
CA SER A 31 4.06 0.53 -9.37
C SER A 31 3.79 0.43 -10.86
N TRP A 32 4.44 -0.53 -11.51
CA TRP A 32 4.41 -0.74 -12.97
C TRP A 32 2.98 -0.86 -13.51
N LEU A 33 2.06 -1.53 -12.79
CA LEU A 33 0.64 -1.65 -13.17
C LEU A 33 -0.14 -0.33 -13.19
N LYS A 34 0.41 0.78 -12.68
CA LYS A 34 -0.26 2.10 -12.82
C LYS A 34 -0.24 2.64 -14.25
N LYS A 35 0.66 2.11 -15.09
CA LYS A 35 0.91 2.63 -16.44
C LYS A 35 0.87 1.55 -17.52
N ASN A 36 0.75 0.29 -17.13
CA ASN A 36 0.89 -0.86 -18.03
C ASN A 36 -0.17 -1.91 -17.70
N SER A 37 -0.50 -2.75 -18.69
CA SER A 37 -1.46 -3.85 -18.54
C SER A 37 -0.82 -5.07 -17.90
N TYR A 38 -1.58 -5.80 -17.07
CA TYR A 38 -1.12 -7.08 -16.51
C TYR A 38 -0.75 -8.11 -17.59
N LYS A 39 -1.38 -8.04 -18.77
CA LYS A 39 -1.12 -8.92 -19.92
C LYS A 39 0.30 -8.75 -20.46
N ASP A 40 0.94 -7.61 -20.20
CA ASP A 40 2.27 -7.30 -20.71
C ASP A 40 3.41 -7.70 -19.77
N ILE A 41 3.12 -8.19 -18.55
CA ILE A 41 4.16 -8.53 -17.57
C ILE A 41 5.17 -9.54 -18.14
N GLY A 42 4.71 -10.55 -18.89
CA GLY A 42 5.58 -11.58 -19.46
C GLY A 42 6.62 -11.05 -20.47
N LYS A 43 6.45 -9.82 -20.98
CA LYS A 43 7.38 -9.17 -21.90
C LYS A 43 8.54 -8.48 -21.17
N GLU A 44 8.40 -8.26 -19.87
CA GLU A 44 9.37 -7.51 -19.07
C GLU A 44 10.54 -8.39 -18.62
N ASN A 45 11.76 -7.88 -18.70
CA ASN A 45 12.96 -8.62 -18.28
C ASN A 45 12.92 -9.01 -16.80
N TRP A 46 12.39 -8.13 -15.95
CA TRP A 46 12.29 -8.38 -14.52
C TRP A 46 11.31 -9.50 -14.15
N SER A 47 10.34 -9.79 -15.03
CA SER A 47 9.33 -10.82 -14.78
C SER A 47 9.90 -12.24 -14.70
N ARG A 48 11.12 -12.44 -15.23
CA ARG A 48 11.86 -13.70 -15.21
C ARG A 48 12.48 -14.04 -13.86
N TYR A 49 12.58 -13.07 -12.95
CA TYR A 49 13.13 -13.25 -11.61
C TYR A 49 12.01 -13.35 -10.57
N PRO A 50 12.25 -13.94 -9.38
CA PRO A 50 11.35 -13.78 -8.24
C PRO A 50 11.05 -12.30 -7.97
N HIS A 51 9.78 -11.91 -7.91
CA HIS A 51 9.37 -10.51 -7.78
C HIS A 51 8.08 -10.33 -6.99
N LEU A 52 7.93 -9.14 -6.38
CA LEU A 52 6.73 -8.72 -5.66
C LEU A 52 5.97 -7.65 -6.45
N LEU A 53 4.88 -8.03 -7.09
CA LEU A 53 4.09 -7.17 -7.96
C LEU A 53 3.07 -6.37 -7.15
N LYS A 54 3.23 -5.04 -7.09
CA LYS A 54 2.26 -4.17 -6.41
C LYS A 54 0.98 -4.00 -7.22
N ILE A 55 -0.14 -4.39 -6.62
CA ILE A 55 -1.49 -4.28 -7.15
C ILE A 55 -2.26 -3.29 -6.28
N LEU A 56 -2.80 -2.24 -6.90
CA LEU A 56 -3.67 -1.27 -6.25
C LEU A 56 -5.02 -1.34 -6.95
N PRO A 57 -6.02 -2.06 -6.40
CA PRO A 57 -7.27 -2.34 -7.09
C PRO A 57 -7.93 -1.09 -7.68
N HIS A 58 -7.98 -0.01 -6.90
CA HIS A 58 -8.55 1.28 -7.28
C HIS A 58 -7.82 2.05 -8.40
N TYR A 59 -6.73 1.52 -8.96
CA TYR A 59 -6.06 2.06 -10.15
C TYR A 59 -6.15 1.12 -11.35
N ILE A 60 -6.69 -0.07 -11.17
CA ILE A 60 -6.87 -1.03 -12.26
C ILE A 60 -8.21 -0.69 -12.91
N PRO A 61 -8.22 -0.42 -14.24
CA PRO A 61 -9.46 -0.23 -14.98
C PRO A 61 -10.44 -1.39 -14.78
N GLU A 62 -11.73 -1.11 -14.66
CA GLU A 62 -12.77 -2.12 -14.38
C GLU A 62 -12.80 -3.25 -15.44
N ASP A 63 -12.42 -2.93 -16.68
CA ASP A 63 -12.33 -3.87 -17.81
C ASP A 63 -11.12 -4.83 -17.73
N GLN A 64 -10.19 -4.63 -16.79
CA GLN A 64 -9.03 -5.52 -16.63
C GLN A 64 -9.28 -6.72 -15.70
N HIS A 65 -10.53 -6.99 -15.31
CA HIS A 65 -10.98 -8.17 -14.55
C HIS A 65 -9.99 -8.59 -13.44
N ILE A 66 -9.92 -7.80 -12.37
CA ILE A 66 -8.93 -7.98 -11.30
C ILE A 66 -8.91 -9.39 -10.71
N GLY A 67 -10.06 -10.08 -10.67
CA GLY A 67 -10.20 -11.47 -10.23
C GLY A 67 -9.33 -12.45 -11.02
N GLU A 68 -9.39 -12.40 -12.36
CA GLU A 68 -8.57 -13.26 -13.22
C GLU A 68 -7.08 -13.03 -13.00
N MET A 69 -6.70 -11.77 -12.79
CA MET A 69 -5.29 -11.43 -12.53
C MET A 69 -4.82 -12.03 -11.21
N ILE A 70 -5.59 -11.90 -10.13
CA ILE A 70 -5.16 -12.34 -8.80
C ILE A 70 -5.22 -13.87 -8.66
N GLU A 71 -6.09 -14.57 -9.38
CA GLU A 71 -6.13 -16.05 -9.37
C GLU A 71 -4.91 -16.70 -10.04
N GLY A 72 -4.20 -15.95 -10.89
CA GLY A 72 -3.05 -16.47 -11.64
C GLY A 72 -1.76 -16.64 -10.84
N PHE A 73 -1.68 -16.16 -9.59
CA PHE A 73 -0.48 -16.26 -8.76
C PHE A 73 -0.78 -15.99 -7.27
N PRO A 74 0.05 -16.49 -6.34
CA PRO A 74 -0.12 -16.22 -4.91
C PRO A 74 -0.17 -14.71 -4.63
N CYS A 75 -1.09 -14.30 -3.77
CA CYS A 75 -1.29 -12.92 -3.38
C CYS A 75 -1.16 -12.75 -1.86
N MET A 76 -0.67 -11.59 -1.43
CA MET A 76 -0.66 -11.10 -0.06
C MET A 76 -1.42 -9.77 -0.02
N TRP A 77 -2.10 -9.52 1.09
CA TRP A 77 -3.00 -8.39 1.27
C TRP A 77 -2.47 -7.48 2.37
N LEU A 78 -2.35 -6.19 2.09
CA LEU A 78 -1.87 -5.20 3.05
C LEU A 78 -2.92 -4.12 3.29
N TYR A 79 -3.42 -4.06 4.52
CA TYR A 79 -4.38 -3.05 4.98
C TYR A 79 -3.82 -2.24 6.16
N ARG A 80 -4.49 -1.13 6.49
CA ARG A 80 -4.24 -0.35 7.71
C ARG A 80 -5.40 -0.58 8.67
N LYS A 81 -5.07 -0.79 9.94
CA LYS A 81 -6.06 -0.71 11.03
C LYS A 81 -6.47 0.73 11.30
N ASP A 82 -5.53 1.66 11.26
CA ASP A 82 -5.80 3.09 11.45
C ASP A 82 -6.23 3.74 10.13
N VAL A 83 -7.52 3.55 9.81
CA VAL A 83 -8.14 4.06 8.58
C VAL A 83 -8.21 5.59 8.58
N LEU A 84 -8.42 6.22 9.74
CA LEU A 84 -8.41 7.67 9.89
C LEU A 84 -7.05 8.26 9.48
N SER A 85 -5.95 7.77 10.05
CA SER A 85 -4.61 8.22 9.66
C SER A 85 -4.29 7.90 8.20
N GLN A 86 -4.80 6.78 7.67
CA GLN A 86 -4.67 6.45 6.26
C GLN A 86 -5.34 7.51 5.36
N PHE A 87 -6.56 7.93 5.71
CA PHE A 87 -7.31 8.97 4.99
C PHE A 87 -6.62 10.34 5.10
N LEU A 88 -6.20 10.74 6.30
CA LEU A 88 -5.46 11.99 6.50
C LEU A 88 -4.17 12.00 5.65
N SER A 89 -3.43 10.88 5.64
CA SER A 89 -2.26 10.73 4.76
C SER A 89 -2.61 10.81 3.27
N HIS A 90 -3.80 10.36 2.87
CA HIS A 90 -4.28 10.46 1.50
C HIS A 90 -4.49 11.92 1.10
N VAL A 91 -5.25 12.67 1.89
CA VAL A 91 -5.55 14.08 1.62
C VAL A 91 -4.27 14.91 1.66
N THR A 92 -3.39 14.70 2.64
CA THR A 92 -2.10 15.41 2.70
C THR A 92 -1.27 15.17 1.44
N ARG A 93 -1.24 13.94 0.91
CA ARG A 93 -0.56 13.64 -0.37
C ARG A 93 -1.22 14.35 -1.55
N LEU A 94 -2.53 14.53 -1.56
CA LEU A 94 -3.22 15.30 -2.61
C LEU A 94 -2.82 16.78 -2.60
N ARG A 95 -2.60 17.37 -1.42
CA ARG A 95 -2.17 18.77 -1.27
C ARG A 95 -0.68 18.96 -1.55
N THR A 96 0.17 18.15 -0.95
CA THR A 96 1.64 18.30 -1.01
C THR A 96 2.29 17.66 -2.25
N LYS A 97 1.59 16.73 -2.91
CA LYS A 97 2.12 15.85 -3.98
C LYS A 97 3.28 14.94 -3.56
N VAL A 98 3.73 15.00 -2.30
CA VAL A 98 4.77 14.12 -1.76
C VAL A 98 4.18 12.74 -1.49
N ASN A 99 4.74 11.71 -2.14
CA ASN A 99 4.27 10.32 -1.98
C ASN A 99 5.03 9.57 -0.90
N HIS A 100 6.34 9.74 -0.84
CA HIS A 100 7.25 9.12 0.10
C HIS A 100 8.51 9.96 0.19
N ILE A 101 9.23 9.81 1.29
CA ILE A 101 10.51 10.48 1.54
C ILE A 101 11.55 9.43 1.91
N HIS A 102 12.79 9.72 1.55
CA HIS A 102 14.01 8.97 1.82
C HIS A 102 14.97 9.76 2.71
N TYR A 103 14.82 11.09 2.71
CA TYR A 103 15.59 12.01 3.53
C TYR A 103 14.66 12.99 4.24
N GLU A 104 15.06 13.43 5.44
CA GLU A 104 14.31 14.39 6.25
C GLU A 104 14.07 15.72 5.51
N SER A 105 15.03 16.13 4.67
CA SER A 105 14.95 17.33 3.83
C SER A 105 13.85 17.28 2.75
N GLU A 106 13.30 16.11 2.45
CA GLU A 106 12.20 15.95 1.49
C GLU A 106 10.83 16.05 2.16
N ARG A 107 10.79 16.15 3.50
CA ARG A 107 9.54 16.28 4.26
C ARG A 107 8.82 17.57 3.82
N PRO A 108 7.54 17.50 3.44
CA PRO A 108 6.81 18.69 3.06
C PRO A 108 6.62 19.59 4.29
N GLU A 109 6.88 20.88 4.11
CA GLU A 109 6.44 21.89 5.06
C GLU A 109 4.94 22.10 4.90
N ILE A 110 4.22 21.99 6.02
CA ILE A 110 2.77 22.12 6.07
C ILE A 110 2.45 23.08 7.20
N GLU A 111 1.82 24.20 6.87
CA GLU A 111 1.34 25.17 7.85
C GLU A 111 0.24 24.54 8.73
N ASP A 112 0.18 24.93 10.00
CA ASP A 112 -0.89 24.48 10.89
C ASP A 112 -2.25 24.98 10.40
N ASN A 113 -3.30 24.17 10.59
CA ASN A 113 -4.67 24.49 10.15
C ASN A 113 -4.81 24.87 8.66
N SER A 114 -3.93 24.38 7.80
CA SER A 114 -3.92 24.72 6.37
C SER A 114 -4.63 23.69 5.48
N ILE A 115 -4.74 22.44 5.94
CA ILE A 115 -5.35 21.37 5.16
C ILE A 115 -6.84 21.28 5.50
N ILE A 116 -7.67 21.24 4.46
CA ILE A 116 -9.10 20.91 4.57
C ILE A 116 -9.34 19.65 3.74
N ALA A 117 -9.97 18.63 4.34
CA ALA A 117 -10.53 17.50 3.61
C ALA A 117 -11.99 17.78 3.26
N THR A 118 -12.46 17.30 2.11
CA THR A 118 -13.87 17.37 1.76
C THR A 118 -14.59 16.04 1.98
N ARG A 119 -15.91 16.08 2.16
CA ARG A 119 -16.73 14.86 2.25
C ARG A 119 -16.62 14.00 0.99
N GLU A 120 -16.54 14.60 -0.19
CA GLU A 120 -16.33 13.88 -1.45
C GLU A 120 -14.96 13.15 -1.51
N GLU A 121 -13.90 13.71 -0.91
CA GLU A 121 -12.62 13.02 -0.78
C GLU A 121 -12.74 11.80 0.15
N TYR A 122 -13.51 11.93 1.23
CA TYR A 122 -13.82 10.83 2.15
C TYR A 122 -14.62 9.73 1.48
N ASP A 123 -15.75 10.05 0.85
CA ASP A 123 -16.63 9.06 0.22
C ASP A 123 -15.86 8.26 -0.85
N ARG A 124 -15.08 8.94 -1.70
CA ARG A 124 -14.21 8.27 -2.69
C ARG A 124 -13.12 7.41 -2.08
N PHE A 125 -12.61 7.78 -0.91
CA PHE A 125 -11.62 6.98 -0.19
C PHE A 125 -12.26 5.71 0.37
N VAL A 126 -13.43 5.83 1.00
CA VAL A 126 -14.18 4.71 1.57
C VAL A 126 -14.62 3.72 0.49
N THR A 127 -15.20 4.19 -0.63
CA THR A 127 -15.57 3.29 -1.75
C THR A 127 -14.38 2.47 -2.25
N LYS A 128 -13.18 3.05 -2.29
CA LYS A 128 -11.96 2.31 -2.71
C LYS A 128 -11.47 1.32 -1.66
N LEU A 129 -11.75 1.59 -0.38
CA LEU A 129 -11.45 0.69 0.72
C LEU A 129 -12.44 -0.49 0.73
N GLU A 130 -13.73 -0.22 0.53
CA GLU A 130 -14.78 -1.23 0.35
C GLU A 130 -14.45 -2.16 -0.81
N GLN A 131 -14.12 -1.61 -1.98
CA GLN A 131 -13.68 -2.40 -3.14
C GLN A 131 -12.51 -3.34 -2.82
N PHE A 132 -11.54 -2.91 -2.01
CA PHE A 132 -10.44 -3.79 -1.60
C PHE A 132 -10.96 -4.97 -0.77
N TRP A 133 -11.85 -4.71 0.18
CA TRP A 133 -12.43 -5.74 1.03
C TRP A 133 -13.36 -6.68 0.25
N ASP A 134 -14.17 -6.17 -0.66
CA ASP A 134 -15.04 -6.98 -1.52
C ASP A 134 -14.23 -7.99 -2.33
N ILE A 135 -13.12 -7.55 -2.93
CA ILE A 135 -12.23 -8.44 -3.70
C ILE A 135 -11.56 -9.44 -2.75
N TYR A 136 -11.11 -9.00 -1.57
CA TYR A 136 -10.52 -9.90 -0.58
C TYR A 136 -11.50 -10.99 -0.16
N TYR A 137 -12.73 -10.65 0.21
CA TYR A 137 -13.73 -11.64 0.64
C TYR A 137 -14.23 -12.51 -0.50
N THR A 138 -14.19 -12.03 -1.74
CA THR A 138 -14.59 -12.81 -2.92
C THR A 138 -13.55 -13.86 -3.28
N HIS A 139 -12.27 -13.52 -3.27
CA HIS A 139 -11.19 -14.42 -3.73
C HIS A 139 -10.39 -15.07 -2.59
N ASN A 140 -10.54 -14.57 -1.36
CA ASN A 140 -10.00 -15.01 -0.07
C ASN A 140 -8.78 -15.93 -0.14
N GLN A 141 -7.68 -15.41 -0.69
CA GLN A 141 -6.44 -16.17 -0.90
C GLN A 141 -5.23 -15.47 -0.30
N GLY A 142 -4.44 -16.23 0.46
CA GLY A 142 -3.15 -15.82 1.01
C GLY A 142 -3.19 -14.89 2.23
N ALA A 143 -2.01 -14.50 2.70
CA ALA A 143 -1.80 -13.73 3.92
C ALA A 143 -2.54 -12.39 3.91
N LEU A 144 -3.24 -12.09 5.02
CA LEU A 144 -3.79 -10.77 5.32
C LEU A 144 -2.96 -10.10 6.42
N VAL A 145 -2.23 -9.05 6.04
CA VAL A 145 -1.29 -8.35 6.91
C VAL A 145 -1.82 -6.96 7.24
N ALA A 146 -1.99 -6.70 8.54
CA ALA A 146 -2.15 -5.35 9.06
C ALA A 146 -0.80 -4.65 9.07
N PHE A 147 -0.70 -3.47 8.46
CA PHE A 147 0.56 -2.72 8.43
C PHE A 147 1.07 -2.40 9.85
N GLU A 148 0.17 -2.10 10.78
CA GLU A 148 0.52 -1.82 12.17
C GLU A 148 1.10 -3.06 12.89
N ASN A 149 0.58 -4.26 12.63
CA ASN A 149 1.16 -5.49 13.19
C ASN A 149 2.57 -5.74 12.65
N PHE A 150 2.77 -5.50 11.34
CA PHE A 150 4.09 -5.59 10.75
C PHE A 150 5.08 -4.58 11.35
N LEU A 151 4.64 -3.36 11.66
CA LEU A 151 5.52 -2.37 12.29
C LEU A 151 5.88 -2.72 13.73
N ASP A 152 4.96 -3.39 14.44
CA ASP A 152 5.15 -3.81 15.84
C ASP A 152 6.08 -5.02 15.94
N ASP A 153 5.83 -6.07 15.15
CA ASP A 153 6.70 -7.24 15.04
C ASP A 153 6.96 -7.62 13.57
N PRO A 154 7.97 -6.97 12.94
CA PRO A 154 8.35 -7.30 11.58
C PRO A 154 8.83 -8.75 11.44
N LEU A 155 9.51 -9.31 12.45
CA LEU A 155 10.15 -10.62 12.34
C LEU A 155 9.14 -11.75 12.35
N SER A 156 8.12 -11.69 13.22
CA SER A 156 7.01 -12.64 13.18
C SER A 156 6.29 -12.58 11.84
N THR A 157 5.97 -11.37 11.36
CA THR A 157 5.32 -11.21 10.06
C THR A 157 6.17 -11.80 8.92
N LEU A 158 7.49 -11.62 8.95
CA LEU A 158 8.39 -12.22 7.96
C LEU A 158 8.42 -13.74 8.04
N ALA A 159 8.40 -14.32 9.24
CA ALA A 159 8.40 -15.76 9.43
C ALA A 159 7.14 -16.39 8.81
N ASP A 160 5.97 -15.82 9.08
CA ASP A 160 4.69 -16.27 8.51
C ASP A 160 4.71 -16.21 6.98
N LEU A 161 5.16 -15.07 6.42
CA LEU A 161 5.28 -14.89 4.96
C LEU A 161 6.35 -15.81 4.35
N GLN A 162 7.40 -16.13 5.09
CA GLN A 162 8.44 -17.04 4.61
C GLN A 162 7.89 -18.45 4.46
N GLU A 163 7.16 -18.92 5.46
CA GLU A 163 6.52 -20.23 5.45
C GLU A 163 5.45 -20.31 4.35
N GLU A 164 4.52 -19.36 4.32
CA GLU A 164 3.36 -19.39 3.43
C GLU A 164 3.75 -19.32 1.93
N TYR A 165 4.75 -18.50 1.60
CA TYR A 165 5.16 -18.28 0.21
C TYR A 165 6.47 -18.99 -0.16
N GLY A 166 7.03 -19.80 0.74
CA GLY A 166 8.29 -20.51 0.51
C GLY A 166 9.48 -19.58 0.24
N LEU A 167 9.51 -18.42 0.87
CA LEU A 167 10.56 -17.43 0.67
C LEU A 167 11.86 -17.85 1.38
N LYS A 168 12.98 -17.28 0.96
CA LYS A 168 14.27 -17.44 1.65
C LYS A 168 14.93 -16.09 1.73
N ALA A 169 15.51 -15.78 2.90
CA ALA A 169 16.33 -14.59 3.04
C ALA A 169 17.53 -14.67 2.09
N ASP A 170 17.72 -13.63 1.26
CA ASP A 170 18.77 -13.58 0.24
C ASP A 170 19.49 -12.23 0.26
N ASN A 171 18.85 -11.14 0.71
CA ASN A 171 19.46 -9.80 0.80
C ASN A 171 20.11 -9.27 -0.50
N LYS A 172 19.82 -9.92 -1.64
CA LYS A 172 20.43 -9.67 -2.94
C LYS A 172 20.14 -8.27 -3.47
N TYR A 173 18.97 -7.74 -3.18
CA TYR A 173 18.59 -6.38 -3.52
C TYR A 173 18.62 -5.53 -2.25
N GLN A 174 19.29 -4.37 -2.31
CA GLN A 174 19.24 -3.39 -1.23
C GLN A 174 18.80 -2.06 -1.78
N THR A 175 17.53 -1.76 -1.57
CA THR A 175 16.94 -0.46 -1.91
C THR A 175 16.78 0.38 -0.66
N GLN A 176 16.97 1.69 -0.78
CA GLN A 176 16.73 2.61 0.33
C GLN A 176 15.26 2.52 0.77
N LEU A 177 15.03 2.28 2.06
CA LEU A 177 13.69 2.29 2.63
C LEU A 177 13.14 3.72 2.69
N THR A 178 11.81 3.85 2.62
CA THR A 178 11.15 5.13 2.88
C THR A 178 11.15 5.40 4.37
N ILE A 179 11.35 6.66 4.76
CA ILE A 179 11.26 7.07 6.16
C ILE A 179 9.86 7.59 6.50
N LYS A 180 9.49 7.54 7.79
CA LYS A 180 8.17 7.99 8.26
C LYS A 180 8.05 9.51 8.10
N LEU A 181 6.91 9.96 7.57
CA LEU A 181 6.64 11.39 7.37
C LEU A 181 6.52 12.16 8.69
N ASN A 182 6.13 11.53 9.79
CA ASN A 182 5.96 12.15 11.13
C ASN A 182 5.15 13.46 11.09
N ILE A 183 4.02 13.44 10.38
CA ILE A 183 3.11 14.58 10.30
C ILE A 183 2.13 14.49 11.47
N ASP A 184 2.04 15.56 12.24
CA ASP A 184 1.03 15.76 13.27
C ASP A 184 -0.29 16.20 12.61
N TYR A 185 -1.08 15.23 12.16
CA TYR A 185 -2.28 15.52 11.36
C TYR A 185 -3.32 16.33 12.13
N GLU A 186 -3.41 16.19 13.45
CA GLU A 186 -4.34 16.97 14.27
C GLU A 186 -4.04 18.47 14.19
N LYS A 187 -2.75 18.85 14.17
CA LYS A 187 -2.36 20.25 13.99
C LYS A 187 -2.50 20.76 12.56
N LYS A 188 -2.35 19.88 11.57
CA LYS A 188 -2.32 20.29 10.15
C LYS A 188 -3.70 20.45 9.54
N PHE A 189 -4.70 19.69 9.99
CA PHE A 189 -6.05 19.72 9.42
C PHE A 189 -6.95 20.70 10.15
N LYS A 190 -7.47 21.69 9.42
CA LYS A 190 -8.40 22.70 9.94
C LYS A 190 -9.72 22.11 10.41
N ASN A 191 -10.20 21.06 9.74
CA ASN A 191 -11.47 20.41 10.03
C ASN A 191 -11.30 18.99 10.61
N ILE A 192 -10.27 18.76 11.42
CA ILE A 192 -9.97 17.43 11.96
C ILE A 192 -11.12 16.81 12.74
N GLU A 193 -11.84 17.58 13.56
CA GLU A 193 -12.95 17.08 14.36
C GLU A 193 -14.16 16.69 13.49
N GLU A 194 -14.41 17.43 12.40
CA GLU A 194 -15.42 17.06 11.40
C GLU A 194 -15.04 15.73 10.73
N ILE A 195 -13.77 15.57 10.36
CA ILE A 195 -13.27 14.35 9.70
C ILE A 195 -13.42 13.14 10.63
N LYS A 196 -13.07 13.26 11.92
CA LYS A 196 -13.26 12.19 12.91
C LYS A 196 -14.72 11.72 12.96
N GLY A 197 -15.66 12.67 12.98
CA GLY A 197 -17.10 12.37 12.96
C GLY A 197 -17.58 11.60 11.72
N TRP A 198 -16.87 11.67 10.59
CA TRP A 198 -17.20 10.85 9.41
C TRP A 198 -16.90 9.36 9.61
N PHE A 199 -15.89 9.03 10.42
CA PHE A 199 -15.51 7.64 10.72
C PHE A 199 -16.29 7.05 11.90
N ASP A 200 -16.79 7.89 12.82
CA ASP A 200 -17.63 7.46 13.95
C ASP A 200 -19.06 7.09 13.55
N SER A 201 -19.48 7.47 12.33
CA SER A 201 -20.82 7.26 11.79
C SER A 201 -20.93 6.04 10.85
N VAL A 202 -19.90 5.19 10.81
CA VAL A 202 -19.83 3.94 10.02
C VAL A 202 -19.88 2.72 10.93
#